data_AF-A0A9Q6WLT7-F1
#
_entry.id   AF-A0A9Q6WLT7-F1
#
_cell.length_a   1.000
_cell.length_b   1.000
_cell.length_c   1.000
_cell.angle_alpha   90.00
_cell.angle_beta   90.00
_cell.angle_gamma   90.00
#
_symmetry.space_group_name_H-M   'P 1'
#
loop_
_entity.id
_entity.type
_entity.pdbx_description
1 polymer ?
#
loop_
_entity_poly.entity_id
_entity_poly.type
_entity_poly.pdbx_seq_one_letter_code
_entity_poly.pdbx_strand_id
1 'polypeptide(L)'
;MAENDVAIQLDASNQAFEALTPYFGAMCCEAASFCFEQHGHAVPTRAALSGCETPHAHFHWAPPALQAAATYRDKDVAAENGAYALAIAVLNQVHGYRAIERSAKGNGFRFLDWHDARRPAVQWQGASGGLGNL
;
A
#
# COMPACT_ATOMS: atom_id res chain seq x y z
N MET A 1 22.84 19.36 -0.57
CA MET A 1 21.97 18.44 -1.34
C MET A 1 20.57 18.66 -0.81
N ALA A 2 19.61 19.04 -1.64
CA ALA A 2 18.23 19.25 -1.19
C ALA A 2 17.66 17.89 -0.75
N GLU A 3 17.12 17.81 0.46
CA GLU A 3 16.32 16.67 0.91
C GLU A 3 15.08 16.61 0.01
N ASN A 4 15.06 15.66 -0.95
CA ASN A 4 13.88 15.39 -1.74
C ASN A 4 12.93 14.55 -0.89
N ASP A 5 12.27 15.18 0.07
CA ASP A 5 11.22 14.56 0.85
C ASP A 5 9.94 14.48 -0.01
N VAL A 6 9.32 13.30 -0.06
CA VAL A 6 8.17 13.02 -0.92
C VAL A 6 6.87 13.04 -0.10
N ALA A 7 5.90 13.86 -0.50
CA ALA A 7 4.56 13.87 0.10
C ALA A 7 3.69 12.78 -0.54
N ILE A 8 3.09 11.93 0.30
CA ILE A 8 2.26 10.80 -0.11
C ILE A 8 0.89 10.91 0.56
N GLN A 9 -0.15 11.02 -0.26
CA GLN A 9 -1.53 11.06 0.20
C GLN A 9 -2.10 9.64 0.34
N LEU A 10 -2.69 9.31 1.50
CA LEU A 10 -3.31 8.02 1.77
C LEU A 10 -4.84 8.16 1.78
N ASP A 11 -5.43 8.17 0.60
CA ASP A 11 -6.88 8.17 0.42
C ASP A 11 -7.29 7.47 -0.87
N ALA A 12 -8.60 7.35 -1.08
CA ALA A 12 -9.20 6.67 -2.23
C ALA A 12 -8.89 7.34 -3.59
N SER A 13 -8.40 8.58 -3.60
CA SER A 13 -8.06 9.32 -4.83
C SER A 13 -6.62 9.07 -5.30
N ASN A 14 -5.80 8.39 -4.48
CA ASN A 14 -4.41 8.10 -4.84
C ASN A 14 -4.36 7.07 -6.00
N GLN A 15 -3.77 7.49 -7.11
CA GLN A 15 -3.66 6.71 -8.35
C GLN A 15 -2.84 5.42 -8.18
N ALA A 16 -2.01 5.30 -7.13
CA ALA A 16 -1.29 4.09 -6.80
C ALA A 16 -2.22 2.87 -6.59
N PHE A 17 -3.49 3.10 -6.23
CA PHE A 17 -4.47 2.06 -5.95
C PHE A 17 -5.38 1.68 -7.13
N GLU A 18 -5.19 2.26 -8.32
CA GLU A 18 -6.08 2.06 -9.50
C GLU A 18 -6.25 0.59 -9.94
N ALA A 19 -5.27 -0.26 -9.67
CA ALA A 19 -5.32 -1.68 -10.02
C ALA A 19 -6.10 -2.53 -9.01
N LEU A 20 -6.49 -1.95 -7.87
CA LEU A 20 -7.35 -2.57 -6.88
C LEU A 20 -8.79 -2.09 -7.06
N THR A 21 -9.75 -2.80 -6.48
CA THR A 21 -11.10 -2.23 -6.41
C THR A 21 -11.06 -0.97 -5.55
N PRO A 22 -11.85 0.08 -5.90
CA PRO A 22 -11.82 1.34 -5.17
C PRO A 22 -12.15 1.15 -3.69
N TYR A 23 -13.04 0.22 -3.36
CA TYR A 23 -13.39 -0.13 -1.98
C TYR A 23 -12.24 -0.75 -1.21
N PHE A 24 -11.46 -1.64 -1.84
CA PHE A 24 -10.34 -2.29 -1.16
C PHE A 24 -9.18 -1.32 -0.94
N GLY A 25 -8.82 -0.52 -1.95
CA GLY A 25 -7.79 0.53 -1.81
C GLY A 25 -8.15 1.56 -0.74
N ALA A 26 -9.40 2.05 -0.76
CA ALA A 26 -9.90 2.97 0.26
C ALA A 26 -9.87 2.34 1.67
N MET A 27 -10.29 1.09 1.82
CA MET A 27 -10.27 0.37 3.09
C MET A 27 -8.84 0.24 3.65
N CYS A 28 -7.84 -0.06 2.79
CA CYS A 28 -6.44 -0.09 3.21
C CYS A 28 -5.93 1.29 3.66
N CYS A 29 -6.32 2.36 2.97
CA CYS A 29 -5.95 3.74 3.35
C CYS A 29 -6.59 4.15 4.68
N GLU A 30 -7.87 3.82 4.89
CA GLU A 30 -8.57 4.07 6.16
C GLU A 30 -7.94 3.25 7.30
N ALA A 31 -7.52 2.00 7.04
CA ALA A 31 -6.78 1.18 8.00
C ALA A 31 -5.46 1.84 8.41
N ALA A 32 -4.69 2.39 7.46
CA ALA A 32 -3.47 3.12 7.74
C ALA A 32 -3.74 4.38 8.59
N SER A 33 -4.75 5.16 8.23
CA SER A 33 -5.20 6.34 9.00
C SER A 33 -5.56 5.97 10.44
N PHE A 34 -6.35 4.89 10.62
CA PHE A 34 -6.70 4.37 11.94
C PHE A 34 -5.47 3.96 12.75
N CYS A 35 -4.54 3.22 12.15
CA CYS A 35 -3.30 2.83 12.82
C CYS A 35 -2.46 4.05 13.22
N PHE A 36 -2.33 5.06 12.36
CA PHE A 36 -1.58 6.26 12.69
C PHE A 36 -2.21 7.04 13.84
N GLU A 37 -3.53 7.22 13.82
CA GLU A 37 -4.25 7.93 14.89
C GLU A 37 -4.17 7.19 16.22
N GLN A 38 -4.32 5.86 16.23
CA GLN A 38 -4.20 5.04 17.43
C GLN A 38 -2.82 5.14 18.11
N HIS A 39 -1.76 5.40 17.33
CA HIS A 39 -0.40 5.56 17.84
C HIS A 39 -0.01 7.03 18.06
N GLY A 40 -0.93 7.98 17.90
CA GLY A 40 -0.70 9.40 18.16
C GLY A 40 0.23 10.08 17.15
N HIS A 41 0.30 9.56 15.92
CA HIS A 41 1.07 10.18 14.84
C HIS A 41 0.42 11.50 14.39
N ALA A 42 1.23 12.54 14.20
CA ALA A 42 0.77 13.84 13.69
C ALA A 42 0.64 13.81 12.15
N VAL A 43 -0.25 14.64 11.59
CA VAL A 43 -0.35 14.81 10.13
C VAL A 43 0.42 16.05 9.68
N PRO A 44 1.34 15.95 8.70
CA PRO A 44 1.88 14.71 8.15
C PRO A 44 2.86 14.01 9.10
N THR A 45 3.00 12.70 8.95
CA THR A 45 4.05 11.93 9.63
C THR A 45 5.19 11.62 8.69
N ARG A 46 6.40 11.95 9.12
CA ARG A 46 7.65 11.64 8.43
C ARG A 46 8.09 10.22 8.77
N ALA A 47 8.34 9.41 7.75
CA ALA A 47 8.88 8.06 7.89
C ALA A 47 10.20 7.93 7.15
N ALA A 48 11.16 7.22 7.76
CA ALA A 48 12.40 6.83 7.10
C ALA A 48 12.15 5.61 6.20
N LEU A 49 12.66 5.67 4.97
CA LEU A 49 12.59 4.59 4.00
C LEU A 49 13.95 3.90 3.91
N SER A 50 13.99 2.60 4.21
CA SER A 50 15.20 1.78 4.05
C SER A 50 15.28 1.21 2.64
N GLY A 51 16.46 1.28 2.00
CA GLY A 51 16.68 0.71 0.68
C GLY A 51 16.14 1.54 -0.49
N CYS A 52 15.75 2.80 -0.23
CA CYS A 52 15.27 3.76 -1.23
C CYS A 52 16.31 4.87 -1.44
N GLU A 53 16.40 5.42 -2.66
CA GLU A 53 17.21 6.63 -2.93
C GLU A 53 16.64 7.85 -2.21
N THR A 54 15.32 7.92 -2.13
CA THR A 54 14.58 8.88 -1.31
C THR A 54 14.58 8.39 0.15
N PRO A 55 15.29 9.07 1.07
CA PRO A 55 15.48 8.54 2.43
C PRO A 55 14.23 8.72 3.30
N HIS A 56 13.30 9.60 2.94
CA HIS A 56 12.12 9.90 3.74
C HIS A 56 10.87 10.17 2.89
N ALA A 57 9.71 9.85 3.47
CA ALA A 57 8.41 10.23 2.94
C ALA A 57 7.54 10.86 4.04
N HIS A 58 6.66 11.78 3.64
CA HIS A 58 5.64 12.39 4.49
C HIS A 58 4.29 11.82 4.12
N PHE A 59 3.69 11.07 5.04
CA PHE A 59 2.35 10.53 4.85
C PHE A 59 1.30 11.52 5.32
N HIS A 60 0.31 11.75 4.48
CA HIS A 60 -0.85 12.58 4.74
C HIS A 60 -2.11 11.72 4.70
N TRP A 61 -3.02 11.92 5.66
CA TRP A 61 -4.30 11.22 5.74
C TRP A 61 -5.36 12.12 6.37
N ALA A 62 -6.63 11.80 6.12
CA ALA A 62 -7.74 12.36 6.86
C ALA A 62 -8.00 11.53 8.13
N PRO A 63 -8.43 12.15 9.25
CA PRO A 63 -8.84 11.41 10.44
C PRO A 63 -9.87 10.32 10.07
N PRO A 64 -9.74 9.10 10.62
CA PRO A 64 -10.65 8.01 10.32
C PRO A 64 -12.04 8.32 10.86
N ALA A 65 -13.07 7.73 10.26
CA ALA A 65 -14.44 7.90 10.73
C ALA A 65 -14.62 7.34 12.15
N LEU A 66 -15.61 7.82 12.91
CA LEU A 66 -15.91 7.33 14.27
C LEU A 66 -16.14 5.80 14.30
N GLN A 67 -16.67 5.23 13.22
CA GLN A 67 -16.94 3.81 13.07
C GLN A 67 -15.66 2.98 12.91
N ALA A 68 -14.53 3.59 12.54
CA ALA A 68 -13.26 2.90 12.31
C ALA A 68 -12.81 2.10 13.55
N ALA A 69 -13.04 2.61 14.76
CA ALA A 69 -12.71 1.88 15.99
C ALA A 69 -13.50 0.56 16.16
N ALA A 70 -14.71 0.48 15.61
CA ALA A 70 -15.49 -0.75 15.59
C ALA A 70 -15.07 -1.67 14.43
N THR A 71 -14.76 -1.10 13.27
CA THR A 71 -14.34 -1.82 12.05
C THR A 71 -12.96 -2.46 12.20
N TYR A 72 -11.97 -1.71 12.69
CA TYR A 72 -10.56 -2.09 12.79
C TYR A 72 -10.18 -2.59 14.19
N ARG A 73 -11.13 -3.27 14.86
CA ARG A 73 -10.92 -3.80 16.22
C ARG A 73 -9.88 -4.92 16.26
N ASP A 74 -9.79 -5.71 15.19
CA ASP A 74 -8.67 -6.62 14.97
C ASP A 74 -7.46 -5.78 14.52
N LYS A 75 -6.56 -5.54 15.46
CA LYS A 75 -5.41 -4.65 15.27
C LYS A 75 -4.38 -5.24 14.31
N ASP A 76 -4.26 -6.56 14.26
CA ASP A 76 -3.29 -7.22 13.38
C ASP A 76 -3.76 -7.13 11.93
N VAL A 77 -5.06 -7.36 11.68
CA VAL A 77 -5.66 -7.16 10.35
C VAL A 77 -5.63 -5.69 9.93
N ALA A 78 -5.89 -4.76 10.85
CA ALA A 78 -5.79 -3.33 10.58
C ALA A 78 -4.36 -2.92 10.20
N ALA A 79 -3.37 -3.40 10.94
CA ALA A 79 -1.96 -3.14 10.67
C ALA A 79 -1.51 -3.75 9.32
N GLU A 80 -1.94 -4.98 9.01
CA GLU A 80 -1.65 -5.62 7.72
C GLU A 80 -2.21 -4.81 6.55
N ASN A 81 -3.48 -4.41 6.62
CA ASN A 81 -4.12 -3.60 5.58
C ASN A 81 -3.52 -2.20 5.47
N GLY A 82 -3.19 -1.56 6.59
CA GLY A 82 -2.50 -0.27 6.61
C GLY A 82 -1.11 -0.36 5.99
N ALA A 83 -0.36 -1.44 6.28
CA ALA A 83 0.94 -1.67 5.67
C ALA A 83 0.85 -1.84 4.15
N TYR A 84 -0.23 -2.44 3.62
CA TYR A 84 -0.47 -2.49 2.18
C TYR A 84 -0.65 -1.10 1.58
N ALA A 85 -1.40 -0.21 2.23
CA ALA A 85 -1.54 1.16 1.77
C ALA A 85 -0.18 1.88 1.67
N LEU A 86 0.65 1.76 2.71
CA LEU A 86 1.98 2.37 2.72
C LEU A 86 2.88 1.78 1.63
N ALA A 87 2.93 0.45 1.49
CA ALA A 87 3.76 -0.20 0.49
C ALA A 87 3.36 0.21 -0.95
N ILE A 88 2.06 0.20 -1.26
CA ILE A 88 1.54 0.63 -2.56
C ILE A 88 1.89 2.08 -2.85
N ALA A 89 1.62 2.98 -1.90
CA ALA A 89 1.83 4.40 -2.13
C ALA A 89 3.33 4.75 -2.23
N VAL A 90 4.19 4.13 -1.42
CA VAL A 90 5.64 4.33 -1.47
C VAL A 90 6.25 3.78 -2.76
N LEU A 91 5.93 2.53 -3.13
CA LEU A 91 6.49 1.93 -4.34
C LEU A 91 6.08 2.70 -5.60
N ASN A 92 4.86 3.24 -5.62
CA ASN A 92 4.41 4.11 -6.70
C ASN A 92 5.14 5.45 -6.71
N GLN A 93 5.12 6.19 -5.60
CA GLN A 93 5.61 7.56 -5.60
C GLN A 93 7.15 7.64 -5.64
N VAL A 94 7.85 6.70 -5.02
CA VAL A 94 9.31 6.70 -4.93
C VAL A 94 9.96 5.97 -6.12
N HIS A 95 9.36 4.88 -6.60
CA HIS A 95 9.96 4.04 -7.63
C HIS A 95 9.20 3.99 -8.96
N GLY A 96 7.99 4.57 -9.04
CA GLY A 96 7.15 4.48 -10.23
C GLY A 96 6.55 3.10 -10.46
N TYR A 97 6.55 2.22 -9.46
CA TYR A 97 5.93 0.90 -9.56
C TYR A 97 4.41 1.04 -9.51
N ARG A 98 3.71 0.25 -10.32
CA ARG A 98 2.24 0.16 -10.23
C ARG A 98 1.87 -1.22 -9.70
N ALA A 99 0.96 -1.25 -8.74
CA ALA A 99 0.26 -2.49 -8.41
C ALA A 99 -0.47 -2.96 -9.67
N ILE A 100 -0.48 -4.26 -9.94
CA ILE A 100 -1.23 -4.84 -11.08
C ILE A 100 -2.38 -5.69 -10.57
N GLU A 101 -2.11 -6.51 -9.56
CA GLU A 101 -3.08 -7.38 -8.96
C GLU A 101 -2.70 -7.72 -7.52
N ARG A 102 -3.68 -8.24 -6.79
CA ARG A 102 -3.46 -8.83 -5.47
C ARG A 102 -3.18 -10.32 -5.67
N SER A 103 -2.08 -10.79 -5.10
CA SER A 103 -1.67 -12.18 -5.21
C SER A 103 -2.66 -13.13 -4.54
N ALA A 104 -2.88 -14.29 -5.15
CA ALA A 104 -3.68 -15.36 -4.57
C ALA A 104 -2.96 -15.98 -3.35
N LYS A 105 -3.64 -16.07 -2.20
CA LYS A 105 -3.08 -16.78 -1.04
C LYS A 105 -3.01 -18.29 -1.34
N GLY A 106 -1.84 -18.90 -1.12
CA GLY A 106 -1.66 -20.37 -1.25
C GLY A 106 -0.22 -20.84 -1.52
N ASN A 107 0.64 -19.98 -2.07
CA ASN A 107 1.87 -20.45 -2.70
C ASN A 107 3.16 -20.02 -1.98
N GLY A 108 3.07 -19.37 -0.81
CA GLY A 108 4.22 -18.77 -0.14
C GLY A 108 4.73 -17.46 -0.78
N PHE A 109 3.90 -16.79 -1.60
CA PHE A 109 4.27 -15.57 -2.34
C PHE A 109 3.67 -14.28 -1.77
N ARG A 110 4.32 -13.16 -2.13
CA ARG A 110 4.07 -11.78 -1.67
C ARG A 110 2.66 -11.31 -2.05
N PHE A 111 2.03 -10.48 -1.21
CA PHE A 111 0.62 -10.08 -1.35
C PHE A 111 0.28 -9.26 -2.61
N LEU A 112 1.27 -8.61 -3.24
CA LEU A 112 1.11 -7.74 -4.40
C LEU A 112 2.19 -8.03 -5.43
N ASP A 113 1.78 -8.12 -6.69
CA ASP A 113 2.66 -8.17 -7.85
C ASP A 113 2.81 -6.77 -8.45
N TRP A 114 4.06 -6.39 -8.74
CA TRP A 114 4.44 -5.03 -9.15
C TRP A 114 5.00 -5.01 -10.56
N HIS A 115 4.65 -3.97 -11.32
CA HIS A 115 5.28 -3.68 -12.60
C HIS A 115 6.15 -2.42 -12.53
N ASP A 116 7.38 -2.49 -13.05
CA ASP A 116 8.22 -1.32 -13.32
C ASP A 116 7.73 -0.56 -14.54
N ALA A 117 7.07 0.59 -14.35
CA ALA A 117 6.67 1.42 -15.48
C ALA A 117 7.85 1.95 -16.32
N ARG A 118 9.09 1.87 -15.81
CA ARG A 118 10.32 2.32 -16.49
C ARG A 118 11.03 1.20 -17.24
N ARG A 119 10.53 -0.03 -17.21
CA ARG A 119 11.07 -1.17 -17.98
C ARG A 119 9.97 -1.79 -18.85
N PRO A 120 10.29 -2.32 -20.04
CA PRO A 120 9.32 -3.08 -20.82
C PRO A 120 8.87 -4.31 -20.03
N ALA A 121 7.58 -4.64 -20.12
CA ALA A 121 6.99 -5.78 -19.44
C ALA A 121 7.74 -7.06 -19.79
N VAL A 122 8.38 -7.68 -18.79
CA VAL A 122 8.89 -9.04 -18.90
C VAL A 122 7.73 -9.97 -18.62
N GLN A 123 7.25 -10.62 -19.67
CA GLN A 123 6.20 -11.62 -19.59
C GLN A 123 6.77 -12.86 -18.87
N TRP A 124 6.40 -13.04 -17.60
CA TRP A 124 6.75 -14.24 -16.84
C TRP A 124 5.86 -15.39 -17.33
N GLN A 125 6.41 -16.33 -18.11
CA GLN A 125 5.72 -17.57 -18.45
C GLN A 125 5.81 -18.54 -17.25
N GLY A 126 4.88 -18.40 -16.31
CA GLY A 126 4.68 -19.38 -15.25
C GLY A 126 4.06 -20.65 -15.82
N ALA A 127 4.72 -21.78 -15.63
CA ALA A 127 4.25 -23.09 -16.04
C ALA A 127 2.87 -23.42 -15.43
N SER A 128 1.90 -23.68 -16.30
CA SER A 128 0.58 -24.18 -15.93
C SER A 128 0.68 -25.63 -15.46
N GLY A 129 0.84 -25.82 -14.14
CA GLY A 129 0.54 -27.06 -13.44
C GLY A 129 -0.87 -26.97 -12.86
N GLY A 130 -1.82 -27.69 -13.45
CA GLY A 130 -3.23 -27.65 -13.08
C GLY A 130 -3.59 -28.38 -11.79
N LEU A 131 -4.85 -28.14 -11.39
CA LEU A 131 -5.79 -28.84 -10.49
C LEU A 131 -6.62 -27.71 -9.87
N GLY A 132 -7.93 -27.59 -10.02
CA GLY A 132 -8.98 -28.59 -10.07
C GLY A 132 -10.06 -28.09 -9.10
N ASN A 133 -11.29 -27.92 -9.61
CA ASN A 133 -12.57 -27.67 -8.92
C ASN A 133 -12.54 -27.32 -7.42
N LEU A 134 -13.06 -26.13 -7.10
CA LEU A 134 -14.14 -25.90 -6.12
C LEU A 134 -14.87 -24.60 -6.47
#